data_AF-A0A3C0U5Z0-F1
#
_entry.id   AF-A0A3C0U5Z0-F1
#
_cell.length_a   1.000
_cell.length_b   1.000
_cell.length_c   1.000
_cell.angle_alpha   90.00
_cell.angle_beta   90.00
_cell.angle_gamma   90.00
#
_symmetry.space_group_name_H-M   'P 1'
#
loop_
_entity.id
_entity.type
_entity.pdbx_description
1 polymer ?
#
loop_
_entity_poly.entity_id
_entity_poly.type
_entity_poly.pdbx_seq_one_letter_code
_entity_poly.pdbx_strand_id
1 'polypeptide(L)'
;MYEEAEGALKQAFSNAENEEQKSDALHNLGNLWFDQERYDESVKAYKQSLINNPNKKDAIYNLGRALEKMMEQEKQEQNESES
;
A
#
# COMPACT_ATOMS: atom_id res chain seq x y z
N MET A 1 -9.63 6.61 -13.79
CA MET A 1 -8.43 5.82 -14.13
C MET A 1 -7.55 5.71 -12.89
N TYR A 2 -6.83 4.60 -12.67
CA TYR A 2 -5.98 4.39 -11.50
C TYR A 2 -5.04 5.58 -11.17
N GLU A 3 -4.55 6.28 -12.20
CA GLU A 3 -3.71 7.48 -12.07
C GLU A 3 -4.42 8.68 -11.41
N GLU A 4 -5.69 8.90 -11.73
CA GLU A 4 -6.51 9.96 -11.12
C GLU A 4 -6.76 9.68 -9.64
N ALA A 5 -7.06 8.41 -9.31
CA ALA A 5 -7.22 7.97 -7.93
C ALA A 5 -5.91 8.10 -7.14
N GLU A 6 -4.77 7.76 -7.76
CA GLU A 6 -3.46 7.92 -7.15
C GLU A 6 -3.16 9.40 -6.87
N GLY A 7 -3.43 10.27 -7.83
CA GLY A 7 -3.29 11.72 -7.68
C GLY A 7 -4.15 12.28 -6.56
N ALA A 8 -5.43 11.90 -6.50
CA ALA A 8 -6.37 12.34 -5.47
C ALA A 8 -5.94 11.89 -4.07
N LEU A 9 -5.48 10.64 -3.91
CA LEU A 9 -5.02 10.12 -2.63
C LEU A 9 -3.69 10.74 -2.18
N LYS A 10 -2.78 11.05 -3.13
CA LYS A 10 -1.57 11.82 -2.84
C LYS A 10 -1.90 13.23 -2.36
N GLN A 11 -2.86 13.90 -2.98
CA GLN A 11 -3.35 15.20 -2.52
C GLN A 11 -4.01 15.10 -1.14
N ALA A 12 -4.82 14.06 -0.89
CA ALA A 12 -5.41 13.82 0.42
C ALA A 12 -4.34 13.64 1.51
N PHE A 13 -3.25 12.92 1.21
CA PHE A 13 -2.11 12.81 2.12
C PHE A 13 -1.40 14.15 2.35
N SER A 14 -1.17 14.95 1.31
CA SER A 14 -0.55 16.27 1.43
C SER A 14 -1.39 17.27 2.22
N ASN A 15 -2.72 17.17 2.13
CA ASN A 15 -3.66 18.06 2.80
C ASN A 15 -4.10 17.54 4.19
N ALA A 16 -3.60 16.38 4.62
CA ALA A 16 -3.99 15.78 5.89
C ALA A 16 -3.56 16.69 7.07
N GLU A 17 -4.52 17.04 7.91
CA GLU A 17 -4.35 17.94 9.06
C GLU A 17 -3.90 17.21 10.33
N ASN A 18 -4.02 15.88 10.35
CA ASN A 18 -3.67 15.05 11.49
C ASN A 18 -3.20 13.64 11.07
N GLU A 19 -2.66 12.91 12.04
CA GLU A 19 -2.09 11.56 11.84
C GLU A 19 -3.15 10.52 11.41
N GLU A 20 -4.40 10.66 11.85
CA GLU A 20 -5.49 9.77 11.43
C GLU A 20 -5.78 9.92 9.92
N GLN A 21 -5.92 11.17 9.44
CA GLN A 21 -6.11 11.46 8.02
C GLN A 21 -4.91 11.03 7.16
N LYS A 22 -3.68 11.24 7.66
CA LYS A 22 -2.48 10.73 6.98
C LYS A 22 -2.52 9.20 6.88
N SER A 23 -2.87 8.53 7.97
CA SER A 23 -3.01 7.08 8.01
C SER A 23 -4.08 6.58 7.03
N ASP A 24 -5.20 7.27 6.90
CA ASP A 24 -6.28 6.96 5.96
C ASP A 24 -5.86 7.12 4.50
N ALA A 25 -5.25 8.25 4.15
CA ALA A 25 -4.76 8.48 2.80
C ALA A 25 -3.70 7.44 2.39
N LEU A 26 -2.76 7.12 3.30
CA LEU A 26 -1.72 6.10 3.07
C LEU A 26 -2.29 4.69 2.95
N HIS A 27 -3.29 4.33 3.76
CA HIS A 27 -3.98 3.04 3.65
C HIS A 27 -4.69 2.90 2.31
N ASN A 28 -5.36 3.96 1.86
CA ASN A 28 -6.04 3.94 0.57
C ASN A 28 -5.05 3.91 -0.62
N LEU A 29 -3.90 4.59 -0.53
CA LEU A 29 -2.82 4.43 -1.52
C LEU A 29 -2.32 2.99 -1.56
N GLY A 30 -2.19 2.35 -0.39
CA GLY A 30 -1.83 0.95 -0.27
C GLY A 30 -2.83 0.04 -1.00
N ASN A 31 -4.13 0.26 -0.82
CA ASN A 31 -5.18 -0.50 -1.49
C ASN A 31 -5.12 -0.29 -3.01
N LEU A 32 -4.95 0.97 -3.44
CA LEU A 32 -4.87 1.31 -4.85
C LEU A 32 -3.69 0.62 -5.54
N TRP A 33 -2.51 0.59 -4.90
CA TRP A 33 -1.34 -0.10 -5.42
C TRP A 33 -1.46 -1.62 -5.34
N PHE A 34 -2.13 -2.14 -4.31
CA PHE A 34 -2.44 -3.57 -4.22
C PHE A 34 -3.30 -4.02 -5.41
N ASP A 35 -4.34 -3.26 -5.76
CA ASP A 35 -5.24 -3.55 -6.89
C ASP A 35 -4.53 -3.42 -8.25
N GLN A 36 -3.41 -2.71 -8.31
CA GLN A 36 -2.54 -2.61 -9.48
C GLN A 36 -1.41 -3.65 -9.48
N GLU A 37 -1.41 -4.59 -8.54
CA GLU A 37 -0.34 -5.59 -8.35
C GLU A 37 1.04 -4.97 -8.06
N ARG A 38 1.07 -3.71 -7.65
CA ARG A 38 2.27 -2.95 -7.23
C ARG A 38 2.52 -3.22 -5.74
N TYR A 39 2.84 -4.46 -5.41
CA TYR A 39 2.87 -4.94 -4.03
C TYR A 39 3.97 -4.27 -3.19
N ASP A 40 5.11 -3.93 -3.77
CA ASP A 40 6.18 -3.18 -3.10
C ASP A 40 5.72 -1.81 -2.60
N GLU A 41 5.07 -1.01 -3.45
CA GLU A 41 4.53 0.28 -3.06
C GLU A 41 3.39 0.12 -2.07
N SER A 42 2.54 -0.89 -2.26
CA SER A 42 1.46 -1.23 -1.34
C SER A 42 1.96 -1.48 0.08
N VAL A 43 3.00 -2.33 0.23
CA VAL A 43 3.66 -2.62 1.51
C VAL A 43 4.22 -1.34 2.16
N LYS A 44 4.87 -0.47 1.37
CA LYS A 44 5.41 0.80 1.88
C LYS A 44 4.30 1.72 2.38
N ALA A 45 3.20 1.85 1.63
CA ALA A 45 2.05 2.66 2.02
C ALA A 45 1.41 2.17 3.33
N TYR A 46 1.14 0.87 3.46
CA TYR A 46 0.55 0.34 4.68
C TYR A 46 1.48 0.49 5.89
N LYS A 47 2.79 0.29 5.73
CA LYS A 47 3.77 0.57 6.80
C LYS A 47 3.72 2.03 7.25
N GLN A 48 3.68 2.97 6.31
CA GLN A 48 3.54 4.39 6.63
C GLN A 48 2.19 4.68 7.30
N SER A 49 1.10 4.06 6.86
CA SER A 49 -0.21 4.18 7.49
C SER A 49 -0.16 3.78 8.97
N LEU A 50 0.54 2.69 9.29
CA LEU A 50 0.71 2.18 10.65
C LEU A 50 1.67 3.00 11.52
N ILE A 51 2.61 3.73 10.92
CA ILE A 51 3.44 4.70 11.65
C ILE A 51 2.55 5.84 12.19
N ASN A 52 1.58 6.29 11.40
CA ASN A 52 0.67 7.38 11.78
C ASN A 52 -0.49 6.87 12.68
N ASN A 53 -0.97 5.64 12.47
CA ASN A 53 -1.95 4.98 13.34
C ASN A 53 -1.61 3.49 13.57
N PRO A 54 -0.88 3.17 14.65
CA PRO A 54 -0.46 1.79 14.94
C PRO A 54 -1.60 0.80 15.19
N ASN A 55 -2.80 1.30 15.52
CA ASN A 55 -3.97 0.48 15.86
C ASN A 55 -4.90 0.26 14.67
N LYS A 56 -4.54 0.72 13.46
CA LYS A 56 -5.37 0.58 12.26
C LYS A 56 -5.39 -0.87 11.77
N LYS A 57 -6.36 -1.63 12.28
CA LYS A 57 -6.53 -3.08 12.00
C LYS A 57 -6.58 -3.40 10.50
N ASP A 58 -7.25 -2.56 9.72
CA ASP A 58 -7.37 -2.77 8.27
C ASP A 58 -6.02 -2.63 7.57
N ALA A 59 -5.16 -1.71 8.01
CA ALA A 59 -3.81 -1.55 7.46
C ALA A 59 -2.88 -2.69 7.89
N ILE A 60 -3.02 -3.24 9.11
CA ILE A 60 -2.29 -4.44 9.55
C ILE A 60 -2.68 -5.64 8.67
N TYR A 61 -3.99 -5.86 8.49
CA TYR A 61 -4.51 -6.95 7.69
C TYR A 61 -4.05 -6.86 6.23
N ASN A 62 -4.19 -5.68 5.61
CA ASN A 62 -3.79 -5.48 4.22
C ASN A 62 -2.27 -5.52 4.02
N LEU A 63 -1.47 -5.09 5.01
CA LEU A 63 -0.02 -5.27 4.99
C LEU A 63 0.38 -6.75 4.92
N GLY A 64 -0.29 -7.60 5.71
CA GLY A 64 -0.05 -9.05 5.66
C GLY A 64 -0.31 -9.62 4.26
N ARG A 65 -1.47 -9.28 3.68
CA ARG A 65 -1.82 -9.71 2.30
C ARG A 65 -0.84 -9.17 1.25
N ALA A 66 -0.41 -7.92 1.37
CA ALA A 66 0.54 -7.32 0.44
C ALA A 66 1.92 -7.99 0.51
N LEU A 67 2.39 -8.36 1.71
CA LEU A 67 3.64 -9.09 1.88
C LEU A 67 3.58 -10.50 1.26
N GLU A 68 2.47 -11.21 1.45
CA GLU A 68 2.26 -12.52 0.81
C GLU A 68 2.34 -12.41 -0.71
N LYS A 69 1.66 -11.42 -1.29
CA LYS A 69 1.67 -11.18 -2.73
C LYS A 69 3.01 -10.74 -3.29
N MET A 70 3.73 -9.88 -2.57
CA MET A 70 5.10 -9.47 -2.94
C MET A 70 6.03 -10.68 -3.00
N MET A 71 6.01 -11.55 -2.00
CA MET A 71 6.83 -12.78 -2.00
C MET A 71 6.42 -13.77 -3.11
N GLU A 72 5.12 -13.90 -3.39
CA GLU A 72 4.64 -14.71 -4.51
C GLU A 72 5.17 -14.20 -5.86
N GLN A 73 5.15 -12.89 -6.08
CA GLN A 73 5.66 -12.25 -7.29
C GLN A 73 7.19 -12.42 -7.43
N GLU A 74 7.95 -12.15 -6.37
CA GLU A 74 9.42 -12.33 -6.36
C GLU A 74 9.81 -13.77 -6.71
N LYS A 75 9.06 -14.76 -6.20
CA LYS A 75 9.30 -16.18 -6.50
C LYS A 75 8.99 -16.52 -7.96
N GLN A 76 7.94 -15.94 -8.54
CA GLN A 76 7.61 -16.15 -9.95
C GLN A 76 8.71 -15.60 -10.87
N GLU A 77 9.15 -14.36 -10.60
CA GLU A 77 10.23 -13.70 -11.34
C GLU A 77 11.55 -14.49 -11.26
N GLN A 78 11.88 -15.05 -10.09
CA GLN A 78 13.06 -15.91 -9.94
C GLN A 78 12.97 -17.18 -10.81
N ASN A 79 11.84 -17.90 -10.76
CA ASN A 79 11.68 -19.12 -11.56
C ASN A 79 11.74 -18.84 -13.07
N GLU A 80 11.20 -17.71 -13.52
CA GLU A 80 11.28 -17.28 -14.92
C GLU A 80 12.71 -16.89 -15.33
N SER A 81 13.48 -16.29 -14.44
CA SER A 81 14.88 -15.92 -14.71
C SER A 81 15.84 -17.13 -14.78
N GLU A 82 15.46 -18.25 -14.16
CA GLU A 82 16.22 -19.50 -14.13
C GLU A 82 15.82 -20.49 -15.24
N SER A 83 14.77 -20.18 -16.02
CA SER A 83 14.23 -21.01 -17.12
C SER A 83 14.75 -20.57 -18.48
#